data_AF-A0A4R9JP13-F1
#
_entry.id   AF-A0A4R9JP13-F1
#
_cell.length_a   1.000
_cell.length_b   1.000
_cell.length_c   1.000
_cell.angle_alpha   90.00
_cell.angle_beta   90.00
_cell.angle_gamma   90.00
#
_symmetry.space_group_name_H-M   'P 1'
#
loop_
_entity.id
_entity.type
_entity.pdbx_description
1 polymer ?
#
loop_
_entity_poly.entity_id
_entity_poly.type
_entity_poly.pdbx_seq_one_letter_code
_entity_poly.pdbx_strand_id
1 'polypeptide(L)' 'MKIVELDKINYSYALVCGPDRSYLCIMARTPKISKKITESLMAKASSLGFDTSKLIFVEHSRK' A
#
# COMPACT_ATOMS: atom_id res chain seq x y z
N MET A 1 -11.40 -9.50 1.99
CA MET A 1 -10.49 -8.35 1.88
C MET A 1 -10.31 -7.73 3.27
N LYS A 2 -9.07 -7.51 3.73
CA LYS A 2 -8.75 -7.06 5.10
C LYS A 2 -7.82 -5.85 5.05
N ILE A 3 -8.08 -4.86 5.89
CA ILE A 3 -7.14 -3.74 6.11
C ILE A 3 -5.98 -4.26 6.97
N VAL A 4 -4.77 -4.19 6.42
CA VAL A 4 -3.53 -4.60 7.09
C VAL A 4 -2.95 -3.43 7.87
N GLU A 5 -2.95 -2.26 7.25
CA GLU A 5 -2.43 -1.03 7.84
C GLU A 5 -3.32 0.13 7.43
N LEU A 6 -3.46 1.10 8.32
CA LEU A 6 -4.16 2.34 8.07
C LEU A 6 -3.43 3.46 8.81
N ASP A 7 -3.27 4.60 8.14
CA ASP A 7 -2.79 5.81 8.78
C ASP A 7 -3.77 6.24 9.88
N LYS A 8 -3.38 6.07 11.14
CA LYS A 8 -4.22 6.45 12.28
C LYS A 8 -4.26 7.95 12.53
N ILE A 9 -3.31 8.71 11.99
CA ILE A 9 -3.17 10.14 12.27
C ILE A 9 -4.07 10.93 11.32
N ASN A 10 -3.94 10.68 10.02
CA ASN A 10 -4.66 11.47 9.01
C ASN A 10 -5.56 10.63 8.11
N TYR A 11 -5.64 9.31 8.31
CA TYR A 11 -6.36 8.39 7.41
C TYR A 11 -5.98 8.64 5.94
N SER A 12 -4.70 8.99 5.69
CA SER A 12 -4.24 9.42 4.38
C SER A 12 -4.00 8.23 3.45
N TYR A 13 -3.64 7.08 4.02
CA TYR A 13 -3.37 5.85 3.28
C TYR A 13 -3.87 4.62 4.04
N ALA A 14 -4.20 3.57 3.29
CA ALA A 14 -4.61 2.26 3.76
C ALA A 14 -3.89 1.18 2.94
N LEU A 15 -3.31 0.20 3.62
CA LEU A 15 -2.81 -1.03 3.02
C LEU A 15 -3.89 -2.09 3.15
N VAL A 16 -4.36 -2.59 2.01
CA VAL A 16 -5.43 -3.58 1.95
C VAL A 16 -4.94 -4.86 1.30
N CYS A 17 -5.25 -5.98 1.93
CA CYS A 17 -4.92 -7.31 1.45
C CYS A 17 -6.18 -8.06 1.01
N GLY A 18 -6.07 -8.82 -0.08
CA GLY A 18 -7.07 -9.76 -0.52
C GLY A 18 -7.23 -10.97 0.41
N PRO A 19 -8.07 -11.94 0.03
CA PRO A 19 -8.16 -13.23 0.74
C PRO A 19 -6.86 -14.05 0.65
N ASP A 20 -6.12 -13.88 -0.45
CA ASP A 20 -4.86 -14.56 -0.72
C ASP A 20 -3.66 -13.61 -0.69
N ARG A 21 -2.45 -14.18 -0.52
CA ARG A 21 -1.17 -13.43 -0.54
C ARG A 21 -0.79 -12.85 -1.91
N SER A 22 -1.64 -13.06 -2.92
CA SER A 22 -1.44 -12.59 -4.29
C SER A 22 -2.00 -11.19 -4.54
N TYR A 23 -2.85 -10.68 -3.64
CA TYR A 23 -3.55 -9.41 -3.83
C TYR A 23 -3.24 -8.43 -2.70
N LEU A 24 -2.50 -7.38 -3.04
CA LEU A 24 -2.18 -6.27 -2.12
C LEU A 24 -2.41 -4.95 -2.85
N CYS A 25 -3.13 -4.03 -2.21
CA CYS A 25 -3.40 -2.70 -2.75
C CYS A 25 -3.09 -1.64 -1.69
N ILE A 26 -2.33 -0.63 -2.08
CA ILE A 26 -2.12 0.58 -1.29
C ILE A 26 -3.09 1.63 -1.82
N MET A 27 -4.05 2.02 -1.00
CA MET A 27 -5.00 3.07 -1.30
C MET A 27 -4.61 4.33 -0.55
N ALA A 28 -4.62 5.48 -1.21
CA ALA A 28 -4.40 6.76 -0.54
C ALA A 28 -5.40 7.81 -1.00
N ARG A 29 -5.71 8.74 -0.09
CA ARG A 29 -6.55 9.90 -0.38
C ARG A 29 -5.84 10.94 -1.22
N THR A 30 -4.52 10.92 -1.27
CA THR A 30 -3.70 11.79 -2.12
C THR A 30 -3.07 10.98 -3.25
N PRO A 31 -2.98 11.53 -4.48
CA PRO A 31 -2.33 10.86 -5.61
C PRO A 31 -0.81 10.72 -5.42
N LYS A 32 -0.23 11.52 -4.50
CA LYS A 32 1.18 11.48 -4.14
C LYS A 32 1.28 11.11 -2.67
N ILE A 33 1.91 9.97 -2.40
CA ILE A 33 2.32 9.54 -1.06
C ILE A 33 3.81 9.81 -0.92
N SER A 34 4.27 10.16 0.28
CA SER A 34 5.69 10.28 0.55
C SER A 34 6.40 8.94 0.35
N LYS A 35 7.54 8.96 -0.35
CA LYS A 35 8.32 7.76 -0.66
C LYS A 35 8.66 6.92 0.58
N LYS A 36 8.90 7.59 1.72
CA LYS A 36 9.17 6.96 3.02
C LYS A 36 8.00 6.09 3.52
N ILE A 37 6.76 6.54 3.30
CA ILE A 37 5.56 5.77 3.67
C ILE A 37 5.46 4.55 2.75
N THR A 38 5.64 4.74 1.45
CA THR A 38 5.62 3.65 0.46
C THR A 38 6.64 2.56 0.81
N GLU A 39 7.88 2.95 1.12
CA GLU A 39 8.94 2.03 1.53
C GLU A 39 8.58 1.28 2.83
N SER A 40 7.99 1.97 3.82
CA SER A 40 7.54 1.34 5.06
C SER A 40 6.41 0.32 4.82
N LEU A 41 5.46 0.65 3.93
CA LEU A 41 4.38 -0.26 3.53
C LEU A 41 4.91 -1.47 2.77
N MET A 42 5.89 -1.28 1.88
CA MET A 42 6.57 -2.38 1.19
C MET A 42 7.30 -3.29 2.17
N ALA A 43 8.03 -2.72 3.14
CA ALA A 43 8.72 -3.51 4.15
C ALA A 43 7.74 -4.37 4.97
N LYS A 44 6.57 -3.81 5.34
CA LYS A 44 5.50 -4.57 5.99
C LYS A 44 4.92 -5.65 5.10
N ALA A 45 4.64 -5.34 3.84
CA ALA A 45 4.16 -6.32 2.87
C ALA A 45 5.14 -7.49 2.73
N SER A 46 6.43 -7.20 2.58
CA SER A 46 7.48 -8.22 2.51
C SER A 46 7.55 -9.05 3.80
N SER A 47 7.49 -8.41 4.97
CA SER A 47 7.46 -9.10 6.27
C SER A 47 6.24 -10.02 6.45
N LEU A 48 5.12 -9.66 5.84
CA LEU A 48 3.90 -10.47 5.83
C LEU A 48 3.93 -11.61 4.79
N GLY A 49 5.00 -11.72 3.99
CA GLY A 49 5.17 -12.73 2.96
C GLY A 49 4.51 -12.39 1.62
N PHE A 50 4.25 -11.11 1.35
CA PHE A 50 3.84 -10.64 0.02
C PHE A 50 5.08 -10.39 -0.85
N ASP A 51 4.95 -10.73 -2.13
CA ASP A 51 5.98 -10.47 -3.13
C ASP A 51 5.92 -9.00 -3.56
N THR A 52 6.74 -8.16 -2.92
CA THR A 52 6.82 -6.73 -3.23
C THR A 52 7.39 -6.46 -4.62
N SER A 53 8.04 -7.42 -5.26
CA SER A 53 8.54 -7.32 -6.63
C SER A 53 7.40 -7.28 -7.66
N LYS A 54 6.23 -7.82 -7.29
CA LYS A 54 5.01 -7.80 -8.11
C LYS A 54 4.15 -6.56 -7.88
N LEU A 55 4.59 -5.64 -7.02
CA LEU A 55 3.87 -4.40 -6.80
C LEU A 55 3.95 -3.51 -8.03
N ILE A 56 2.79 -3.21 -8.59
CA ILE A 56 2.65 -2.26 -9.69
C ILE A 56 2.38 -0.89 -9.08
N PHE A 57 3.31 0.04 -9.26
CA PHE A 57 3.11 1.44 -8.90
C PHE A 57 2.34 2.13 -10.01
N VAL A 58 1.05 2.40 -9.76
CA VAL A 58 0.21 3.16 -10.68
C VAL A 58 0.62 4.62 -10.62
N GLU A 59 1.02 5.18 -11.77
CA GLU A 59 1.38 6.59 -11.85
C GLU A 59 0.11 7.44 -11.88
N HIS A 60 -0.16 8.16 -10.80
CA HIS A 60 -1.28 9.09 -10.72
C HIS A 60 -0.91 10.45 -11.32
N SER A 61 -0.79 10.54 -12.65
CA SER A 61 -0.71 11.82 -13.34
C SER A 61 -2.10 12.47 -13.37
N ARG A 62 -2.30 13.56 -12.64
CA ARG A 62 -3.53 14.37 -12.76
C ARG A 62 -3.46 15.10 -14.12
N LYS A 63 -4.24 14.65 -15.10
CA LYS A 63 -4.56 15.46 -16.30
C LYS A 63 -5.51 16.59 -15.92
#